data_AF-A0A2G9H6F5-F1
#
_entry.id   AF-A0A2G9H6F5-F1
#
_cell.length_a   1.000
_cell.length_b   1.000
_cell.length_c   1.000
_cell.angle_alpha   90.00
_cell.angle_beta   90.00
_cell.angle_gamma   90.00
#
_symmetry.space_group_name_H-M   'P 1'
#
loop_
_entity.id
_entity.type
_entity.pdbx_description
1 polymer ?
#
loop_
_entity_poly.entity_id
_entity_poly.type
_entity_poly.pdbx_seq_one_letter_code
_entity_poly.pdbx_strand_id
1 'polypeptide(L)'
;MVSNCNDDSISYNDIGGATRQLLQQNAWAFKQISINLASLQVHENIGLLCQARDNIFKILTNLNDMGPTMKKMAPLPKVNEELANSILPPRIFPIQ
;
A
#
# COMPACT_ATOMS: atom_id res chain seq x y z
N MET A 1 -25.58 18.35 15.66
CA MET A 1 -24.64 19.17 14.86
C MET A 1 -23.61 18.25 14.25
N VAL A 2 -23.69 18.04 12.94
CA VAL A 2 -22.68 17.32 12.16
C VAL A 2 -21.45 18.21 12.10
N SER A 3 -20.36 17.78 12.73
CA SER A 3 -19.10 18.54 12.73
C SER A 3 -18.38 18.30 11.41
N ASN A 4 -18.51 19.30 10.56
CA ASN A 4 -17.56 19.83 9.57
C ASN A 4 -16.60 18.85 8.88
N CYS A 5 -16.85 18.68 7.58
CA CYS A 5 -15.88 18.21 6.60
C CYS A 5 -14.59 19.05 6.67
N ASN A 6 -13.55 18.51 7.29
CA ASN A 6 -12.20 18.91 6.96
C ASN A 6 -11.72 17.94 5.89
N ASP A 7 -12.02 18.31 4.65
CA ASP A 7 -11.32 17.89 3.45
C ASP A 7 -9.89 18.44 3.51
N ASP A 8 -9.13 18.03 4.53
CA ASP A 8 -7.68 18.10 4.48
C ASP A 8 -7.24 16.95 3.58
N SER A 9 -7.54 17.07 2.29
CA SER A 9 -6.88 16.27 1.28
C SER A 9 -5.41 16.53 1.49
N ILE A 10 -4.71 15.61 2.15
CA ILE A 10 -3.25 15.62 2.21
C ILE A 10 -2.81 15.76 0.77
N SER A 11 -2.30 16.95 0.42
CA SER A 11 -1.89 17.21 -0.94
C SER A 11 -0.83 16.17 -1.26
N TYR A 12 -1.13 15.28 -2.20
CA TYR A 12 -0.23 14.20 -2.64
C TYR A 12 1.17 14.71 -3.04
N ASN A 13 1.36 16.01 -3.13
CA ASN A 13 2.61 16.68 -3.45
C ASN A 13 3.64 16.69 -2.31
N ASP A 14 3.23 16.47 -1.05
CA ASP A 14 4.16 16.43 0.10
C ASP A 14 4.76 15.02 0.33
N ILE A 15 4.26 14.01 -0.38
CA ILE A 15 4.74 12.63 -0.33
C ILE A 15 5.83 12.45 -1.40
N GLY A 16 7.01 12.00 -0.99
CA GLY A 16 8.12 11.71 -1.91
C GLY A 16 7.67 10.83 -3.09
N GLY A 17 8.17 11.13 -4.29
CA GLY A 17 7.65 10.59 -5.55
C GLY A 17 7.49 9.06 -5.59
N ALA A 18 8.46 8.32 -5.03
CA ALA A 18 8.42 6.86 -4.97
C ALA A 18 7.27 6.35 -4.06
N THR A 19 7.13 6.90 -2.86
CA THR A 19 6.04 6.53 -1.92
C THR A 19 4.68 6.88 -2.51
N ARG A 20 4.56 8.03 -3.18
CA ARG A 20 3.32 8.42 -3.89
C ARG A 20 2.93 7.41 -4.96
N GLN A 21 3.88 6.99 -5.81
CA GLN A 21 3.63 6.01 -6.87
C GLN A 21 3.16 4.67 -6.29
N LEU A 22 3.78 4.19 -5.21
CA LEU A 22 3.39 2.94 -4.55
C LEU A 22 1.98 3.02 -3.94
N LEU A 23 1.63 4.15 -3.31
CA LEU A 23 0.27 4.39 -2.79
C LEU A 23 -0.77 4.39 -3.91
N GLN A 24 -0.46 5.03 -5.04
CA GLN A 24 -1.35 5.03 -6.21
C GLN A 24 -1.52 3.64 -6.79
N GLN A 25 -0.45 2.85 -6.91
CA GLN A 25 -0.52 1.46 -7.36
C GLN A 25 -1.39 0.60 -6.44
N ASN A 26 -1.36 0.82 -5.13
CA ASN A 26 -2.24 0.13 -4.18
C ASN A 26 -3.70 0.52 -4.37
N ALA A 27 -4.00 1.80 -4.53
CA ALA A 27 -5.36 2.26 -4.80
C ALA A 27 -5.94 1.60 -6.06
N TRP A 28 -5.14 1.51 -7.13
CA TRP A 28 -5.53 0.78 -8.35
C TRP A 28 -5.72 -0.71 -8.11
N ALA A 29 -4.78 -1.37 -7.41
CA ALA A 29 -4.89 -2.80 -7.12
C ALA A 29 -6.15 -3.12 -6.32
N PHE A 30 -6.47 -2.35 -5.27
CA PHE A 30 -7.66 -2.57 -4.45
C PHE A 30 -8.95 -2.27 -5.21
N LYS A 31 -8.96 -1.27 -6.09
CA LYS A 31 -10.09 -1.03 -7.01
C LYS A 31 -10.34 -2.24 -7.91
N GLN A 32 -9.29 -2.80 -8.51
CA GLN A 32 -9.41 -3.98 -9.36
C GLN A 32 -9.83 -5.22 -8.56
N ILE A 33 -9.30 -5.41 -7.35
CA ILE A 33 -9.73 -6.48 -6.45
C ILE A 33 -11.24 -6.38 -6.19
N SER A 34 -11.76 -5.19 -5.89
CA SER A 34 -13.19 -4.98 -5.67
C SER A 34 -14.02 -5.34 -6.91
N ILE A 35 -13.55 -5.01 -8.12
CA ILE A 35 -14.24 -5.34 -9.37
C ILE A 35 -14.26 -6.85 -9.57
N ASN A 36 -13.11 -7.50 -9.41
CA ASN A 36 -12.93 -8.94 -9.55
C ASN A 36 -13.78 -9.73 -8.54
N LEU A 37 -13.91 -9.24 -7.30
CA LEU A 37 -14.82 -9.83 -6.31
C LEU A 37 -16.28 -9.74 -6.77
N ALA A 38 -16.70 -8.59 -7.31
CA ALA A 38 -18.05 -8.39 -7.82
C ALA A 38 -18.36 -9.23 -9.08
N SER A 39 -17.34 -9.55 -9.89
CA SER A 39 -17.47 -10.41 -11.08
C SER A 39 -17.20 -11.89 -10.81
N LEU A 40 -17.01 -12.31 -9.55
CA LEU A 40 -16.67 -13.68 -9.13
C LEU A 40 -15.33 -14.20 -9.71
N GLN A 41 -14.45 -13.29 -10.09
CA GLN A 41 -13.11 -13.49 -10.64
C GLN A 41 -12.05 -13.43 -9.53
N VAL A 42 -12.18 -14.31 -8.54
CA VAL A 42 -11.34 -14.25 -7.33
C VAL A 42 -9.89 -14.67 -7.57
N HIS A 43 -9.62 -15.47 -8.61
CA HIS A 43 -8.28 -16.00 -8.88
C HIS A 43 -7.34 -14.94 -9.46
N GLU A 44 -7.90 -13.96 -10.18
CA GLU A 44 -7.22 -12.78 -10.72
C GLU A 44 -6.70 -11.85 -9.61
N ASN A 45 -7.21 -11.99 -8.37
CA ASN A 45 -6.78 -11.17 -7.24
C ASN A 45 -5.43 -11.55 -6.64
N ILE A 46 -4.93 -12.78 -6.88
CA ILE A 46 -3.69 -13.25 -6.25
C ILE A 46 -2.52 -12.33 -6.61
N GLY A 47 -2.35 -12.01 -7.90
CA GLY A 47 -1.29 -11.11 -8.36
C GLY A 47 -1.44 -9.69 -7.81
N LEU A 48 -2.67 -9.18 -7.74
CA LEU A 48 -2.98 -7.84 -7.21
C LEU A 48 -2.70 -7.74 -5.71
N LEU A 49 -3.04 -8.78 -4.95
CA LEU A 49 -2.75 -8.87 -3.52
C LEU A 49 -1.25 -8.96 -3.25
N CYS A 50 -0.52 -9.79 -4.00
CA CYS A 50 0.94 -9.86 -3.91
C CYS A 50 1.58 -8.50 -4.21
N GLN A 51 1.10 -7.80 -5.25
CA GLN A 51 1.55 -6.44 -5.57
C GLN A 51 1.27 -5.47 -4.43
N ALA A 52 0.06 -5.47 -3.88
CA ALA A 52 -0.32 -4.57 -2.80
C ALA A 52 0.57 -4.77 -1.57
N ARG A 53 0.85 -6.03 -1.22
CA ARG A 53 1.77 -6.39 -0.14
C ARG A 53 3.18 -5.87 -0.40
N ASP A 54 3.76 -6.11 -1.58
CA ASP A 54 5.12 -5.62 -1.91
C ASP A 54 5.23 -4.10 -1.79
N ASN A 55 4.19 -3.40 -2.24
CA ASN A 55 4.12 -1.96 -2.18
C ASN A 55 4.05 -1.45 -0.73
N ILE A 56 3.29 -2.12 0.15
CA ILE A 56 3.23 -1.80 1.58
C ILE A 56 4.61 -1.93 2.22
N PHE A 57 5.35 -3.02 1.94
CA PHE A 57 6.71 -3.18 2.45
C PHE A 57 7.63 -2.04 1.99
N LYS A 58 7.62 -1.73 0.69
CA LYS A 58 8.44 -0.63 0.15
C LYS A 58 8.09 0.72 0.75
N ILE A 59 6.81 1.01 0.96
CA ILE A 59 6.36 2.24 1.62
C ILE A 59 6.91 2.32 3.04
N LEU A 60 6.74 1.26 3.84
CA LEU A 60 7.21 1.23 5.22
C LEU A 60 8.73 1.37 5.31
N THR A 61 9.49 0.72 4.43
CA THR A 61 10.94 0.88 4.34
C THR A 61 11.31 2.32 3.98
N ASN A 62 10.73 2.88 2.92
CA ASN A 62 11.01 4.26 2.50
C ASN A 62 10.71 5.28 3.59
N LEU A 63 9.62 5.08 4.34
CA LEU A 63 9.23 5.96 5.44
C LEU A 63 10.15 5.82 6.65
N ASN A 64 10.64 4.62 6.95
CA ASN A 64 11.65 4.41 7.99
C ASN A 64 12.99 5.09 7.65
N ASP A 65 13.33 5.15 6.36
CA ASP A 65 14.56 5.79 5.88
C ASP A 65 14.46 7.32 5.77
N MET A 66 13.24 7.88 5.90
CA MET A 66 12.95 9.30 5.68
C MET A 66 13.32 10.18 6.88
N GLY A 67 14.62 10.25 7.20
CA GLY A 67 15.26 11.31 8.00
C GLY A 67 14.78 11.51 9.46
N PRO A 68 15.33 12.52 10.16
CA PRO A 68 15.06 12.77 11.58
C PRO A 68 13.63 13.26 11.87
N THR A 69 12.89 13.72 10.86
CA THR A 69 11.51 14.19 11.01
C THR A 69 10.54 13.04 11.31
N MET A 70 10.69 11.89 10.65
CA MET A 70 9.88 10.70 10.91
C MET A 70 10.10 10.14 12.33
N LYS A 71 11.29 10.34 12.92
CA LYS A 71 11.57 9.95 14.32
C LYS A 71 10.74 10.73 15.35
N LYS A 72 10.15 11.86 14.98
CA LYS A 72 9.25 12.65 15.83
C LYS A 72 7.79 12.20 15.72
N MET A 73 7.44 11.39 14.72
CA MET A 73 6.10 10.83 14.57
C MET A 73 5.93 9.56 15.38
N ALA A 74 4.68 9.18 15.60
CA ALA A 74 4.38 7.86 16.16
C ALA A 74 5.01 6.77 15.27
N PRO A 75 5.55 5.69 15.85
CA PRO A 75 6.16 4.62 15.09
C PRO A 75 5.14 3.98 14.15
N LEU A 76 5.59 3.66 12.94
CA LEU A 76 4.75 2.97 11.97
C LEU A 76 4.36 1.58 12.50
N PRO A 77 3.18 1.07 12.11
CA PRO A 77 2.76 -0.28 12.48
C PRO A 77 3.76 -1.30 11.94
N LYS A 78 4.17 -2.24 12.81
CA LYS A 78 5.06 -3.34 12.41
C LYS A 78 4.25 -4.39 11.65
N VAL A 79 4.64 -4.64 10.40
CA VAL A 79 4.08 -5.74 9.61
C VAL A 79 4.78 -7.04 10.00
N ASN A 80 4.01 -8.10 10.20
CA ASN A 80 4.56 -9.44 10.34
C ASN A 80 4.93 -9.95 8.95
N GLU A 81 6.22 -9.85 8.61
CA GLU A 81 6.72 -10.24 7.30
C GLU A 81 6.61 -11.73 7.03
N GLU A 82 6.89 -12.56 8.03
CA GLU A 82 6.75 -14.02 7.93
C GLU A 82 5.31 -14.42 7.61
N LEU A 83 4.33 -13.84 8.32
CA LEU A 83 2.91 -14.07 8.07
C LEU A 83 2.47 -13.51 6.72
N ALA A 84 2.93 -12.32 6.34
CA ALA A 84 2.58 -11.73 5.06
C ALA A 84 3.10 -12.59 3.90
N ASN A 85 4.30 -13.15 4.02
CA ASN A 85 4.93 -14.00 3.01
C ASN A 85 4.36 -15.41 2.96
N SER A 86 3.78 -15.92 4.07
CA SER A 86 3.11 -17.23 4.09
C SER A 86 1.71 -17.19 3.47
N ILE A 87 1.01 -16.05 3.56
CA ILE A 87 -0.32 -15.88 2.96
C ILE A 87 -0.23 -15.47 1.50
N LEU A 88 0.65 -14.51 1.18
CA LEU A 88 0.84 -14.00 -0.18
C LEU A 88 2.32 -14.20 -0.52
N PRO A 89 2.69 -15.04 -1.50
CA PRO A 89 4.11 -15.27 -1.79
C PRO A 89 4.75 -14.01 -2.41
N PRO A 90 6.05 -13.72 -2.13
CA PRO A 90 6.81 -12.68 -2.84
C PRO A 90 6.63 -12.84 -4.35
N ARG A 91 6.53 -11.74 -5.10
CA ARG A 91 6.55 -11.87 -6.56
C ARG A 91 7.94 -12.35 -6.97
N ILE A 92 8.07 -13.64 -7.29
CA ILE A 92 9.35 -14.27 -7.65
C ILE A 92 9.71 -14.05 -9.13
N PHE A 93 8.87 -13.38 -9.93
CA PHE A 93 9.13 -13.19 -11.37
C PHE A 93 8.76 -11.79 -11.88
N PRO A 94 9.62 -11.16 -12.72
CA PRO A 94 9.18 -10.07 -13.58
C PRO A 94 8.20 -10.65 -14.61
N ILE A 95 7.08 -9.96 -14.81
CA ILE A 95 6.17 -10.26 -15.91
C ILE A 95 6.97 -9.94 -17.19
N GLN A 96 7.25 -10.98 -17.99
CA GLN A 96 7.85 -10.84 -19.33
C GLN A 96 6.87 -10.15 -20.29
#